data_AF-A0A2S8SVS5-F1
#
_entry.id   AF-A0A2S8SVS5-F1
#
_cell.length_a   1.000
_cell.length_b   1.000
_cell.length_c   1.000
_cell.angle_alpha   90.00
_cell.angle_beta   90.00
_cell.angle_gamma   90.00
#
_symmetry.space_group_name_H-M   'P 1'
#
loop_
_entity.id
_entity.type
_entity.pdbx_description
1 polymer ?
#
loop_
_entity_poly.entity_id
_entity_poly.type
_entity_poly.pdbx_seq_one_letter_code
_entity_poly.pdbx_strand_id
1 'polypeptide(L)'
;MDSAQQWGLPAGFAPVRYTISDEVKSALRARLTPGDPVVVSIANESDTVSIVATPSRLFTIKTGSLGAGAAGVLVREYPWEGVFDIVATPMTHNLKIALHFRSNDNRTVEVGRRAALAKPAVENLMPFESAGGTEVFRALLQIWNARRAAPDPLT
;
A
#
# COMPACT_ATOMS: atom_id res chain seq x y z
N MET A 1 17.51 -11.56 -17.12
CA MET A 1 16.85 -11.49 -15.79
C MET A 1 15.68 -10.52 -15.95
N ASP A 2 14.48 -10.94 -15.61
CA ASP A 2 13.30 -10.07 -15.67
C ASP A 2 13.44 -8.91 -14.66
N SER A 3 13.04 -7.69 -15.02
CA SER A 3 13.11 -6.51 -14.15
C SER A 3 12.38 -6.73 -12.83
N ALA A 4 11.28 -7.48 -12.84
CA ALA A 4 10.56 -7.86 -11.63
C ALA A 4 11.46 -8.65 -10.64
N GLN A 5 12.23 -9.61 -11.16
CA GLN A 5 13.14 -10.41 -10.32
C GLN A 5 14.28 -9.57 -9.75
N GLN A 6 14.78 -8.59 -10.50
CA GLN A 6 15.79 -7.64 -9.99
C GLN A 6 15.28 -6.82 -8.80
N TRP A 7 13.97 -6.60 -8.74
CA TRP A 7 13.30 -5.91 -7.63
C TRP A 7 12.89 -6.86 -6.49
N GLY A 8 13.19 -8.16 -6.60
CA GLY A 8 12.78 -9.17 -5.64
C GLY A 8 11.27 -9.49 -5.69
N LEU A 9 10.64 -9.28 -6.84
CA LEU A 9 9.25 -9.68 -7.11
C LEU A 9 9.19 -11.02 -7.87
N PRO A 10 8.04 -11.70 -7.88
CA PRO A 10 7.86 -12.94 -8.65
C PRO A 10 8.21 -12.76 -10.13
N ALA A 11 8.74 -13.81 -10.75
CA ALA A 11 8.99 -13.81 -12.19
C ALA A 11 7.69 -13.58 -12.96
N GLY A 12 7.71 -12.68 -13.95
CA GLY A 12 6.52 -12.33 -14.73
C GLY A 12 5.56 -11.38 -14.01
N PHE A 13 5.91 -10.84 -12.84
CA PHE A 13 5.12 -9.78 -12.21
C PHE A 13 5.05 -8.55 -13.12
N ALA A 14 3.83 -8.14 -13.49
CA ALA A 14 3.58 -6.95 -14.28
C ALA A 14 3.16 -5.77 -13.37
N PRO A 15 3.84 -4.62 -13.43
CA PRO A 15 3.41 -3.42 -12.70
C PRO A 15 2.00 -2.96 -13.09
N VAL A 16 1.14 -2.74 -12.08
CA VAL A 16 -0.25 -2.27 -12.26
C VAL A 16 -0.33 -0.80 -11.85
N ARG A 17 -0.26 0.10 -12.83
CA ARG A 17 -0.12 1.54 -12.57
C ARG A 17 -1.23 2.35 -13.24
N TYR A 18 -2.16 2.84 -12.42
CA TYR A 18 -3.11 3.86 -12.80
C TYR A 18 -2.60 5.25 -12.44
N THR A 19 -3.16 6.26 -13.09
CA THR A 19 -2.87 7.68 -12.83
C THR A 19 -3.21 8.05 -11.39
N ILE A 20 -2.33 8.84 -10.78
CA ILE A 20 -2.51 9.50 -9.49
C ILE A 20 -2.19 10.99 -9.66
N SER A 21 -2.75 11.87 -8.84
CA SER A 21 -2.52 13.31 -8.97
C SER A 21 -1.09 13.74 -8.64
N ASP A 22 -0.74 14.93 -9.11
CA ASP A 22 0.57 15.53 -8.86
C ASP A 22 0.77 15.91 -7.39
N GLU A 23 -0.32 16.15 -6.65
CA GLU A 23 -0.29 16.34 -5.20
C GLU A 23 0.21 15.06 -4.50
N VAL A 24 -0.38 13.90 -4.86
CA VAL A 24 0.04 12.58 -4.34
C VAL A 24 1.48 12.27 -4.72
N LYS A 25 1.87 12.51 -5.99
CA LYS A 25 3.27 12.32 -6.43
C LYS A 25 4.22 13.20 -5.62
N SER A 26 3.87 14.46 -5.39
CA SER A 26 4.71 15.40 -4.65
C SER A 26 4.87 14.99 -3.19
N ALA A 27 3.79 14.54 -2.55
CA ALA A 27 3.84 14.03 -1.18
C ALA A 27 4.68 12.75 -1.05
N LEU A 28 4.67 11.88 -2.07
CA LEU A 28 5.43 10.64 -2.09
C LEU A 28 6.93 10.82 -2.37
N ARG A 29 7.33 11.84 -3.14
CA ARG A 29 8.74 12.05 -3.50
C ARG A 29 9.69 12.09 -2.30
N ALA A 30 9.25 12.67 -1.18
CA ALA A 30 10.05 12.74 0.04
C ALA A 30 10.12 11.41 0.82
N ARG A 31 9.28 10.43 0.49
CA ARG A 31 9.14 9.14 1.19
C ARG A 31 9.71 7.96 0.40
N LEU A 32 9.78 8.07 -0.92
CA LEU A 32 10.34 7.04 -1.77
C LEU A 32 11.85 6.95 -1.61
N THR A 33 12.36 5.73 -1.40
CA THR A 33 13.80 5.49 -1.41
C THR A 33 14.34 5.59 -2.85
N PRO A 34 15.49 6.26 -3.07
CA PRO A 34 16.09 6.33 -4.40
C PRO A 34 16.29 4.94 -5.00
N GLY A 35 15.81 4.76 -6.24
CA GLY A 35 15.91 3.48 -6.95
C GLY A 35 14.83 2.45 -6.60
N ASP A 36 13.90 2.74 -5.68
CA ASP A 36 12.76 1.86 -5.36
C ASP A 36 11.58 2.16 -6.32
N PRO A 37 11.29 1.29 -7.29
CA PRO A 37 10.31 1.59 -8.33
C PRO A 37 8.89 1.55 -7.77
N VAL A 38 8.05 2.45 -8.26
CA VAL A 38 6.59 2.31 -8.07
C VAL A 38 6.10 1.21 -9.01
N VAL A 39 5.54 0.15 -8.42
CA VAL A 39 5.06 -1.03 -9.14
C VAL A 39 3.53 -1.18 -9.09
N VAL A 40 2.89 -0.55 -8.10
CA VAL A 40 1.42 -0.44 -8.03
C VAL A 40 1.03 1.01 -7.76
N SER A 41 0.03 1.53 -8.48
CA SER A 41 -0.57 2.83 -8.17
C SER A 41 -2.04 2.88 -8.56
N ILE A 42 -2.88 3.46 -7.70
CA ILE A 42 -4.29 3.78 -8.01
C ILE A 42 -4.78 4.91 -7.10
N ALA A 43 -5.68 5.74 -7.63
CA ALA A 43 -6.49 6.67 -6.86
C ALA A 43 -7.96 6.25 -6.94
N ASN A 44 -8.74 6.57 -5.91
CA ASN A 44 -10.19 6.48 -6.00
C ASN A 44 -10.75 7.55 -6.95
N GLU A 45 -12.04 7.43 -7.31
CA GLU A 45 -12.70 8.35 -8.24
C GLU A 45 -12.67 9.82 -7.79
N SER A 46 -12.67 10.05 -6.47
CA SER A 46 -12.60 11.39 -5.88
C SER A 46 -11.17 11.92 -5.72
N ASP A 47 -10.16 11.12 -6.07
CA ASP A 47 -8.72 11.40 -5.85
C ASP A 47 -8.37 11.80 -4.41
N THR A 48 -9.18 11.34 -3.44
CA THR A 48 -9.01 11.58 -2.00
C THR A 48 -8.24 10.48 -1.30
N VAL A 49 -8.14 9.30 -1.91
CA VAL A 49 -7.41 8.15 -1.39
C VAL A 49 -6.62 7.52 -2.53
N SER A 50 -5.32 7.37 -2.33
CA SER A 50 -4.45 6.66 -3.25
C SER A 50 -3.70 5.54 -2.57
N ILE A 51 -3.48 4.45 -3.31
CA ILE A 51 -2.57 3.37 -2.95
C ILE A 51 -1.39 3.47 -3.89
N VAL A 52 -0.19 3.45 -3.32
CA VAL A 52 1.05 3.30 -4.07
C VAL A 52 1.87 2.22 -3.41
N ALA A 53 2.41 1.28 -4.18
CA ALA A 53 3.30 0.27 -3.64
C ALA A 53 4.59 0.19 -4.43
N THR A 54 5.67 -0.02 -3.69
CA THR A 54 6.98 -0.39 -4.19
C THR A 54 7.26 -1.84 -3.82
N PRO A 55 8.32 -2.45 -4.38
CA PRO A 55 8.77 -3.75 -3.90
C PRO A 55 9.02 -3.79 -2.40
N SER A 56 9.49 -2.69 -1.78
CA SER A 56 9.87 -2.67 -0.36
C SER A 56 8.70 -2.38 0.59
N ARG A 57 7.71 -1.59 0.16
CA ARG A 57 6.61 -1.18 1.05
C ARG A 57 5.38 -0.68 0.31
N LEU A 58 4.29 -0.56 1.04
CA LEU A 58 3.05 0.05 0.57
C LEU A 58 2.85 1.43 1.22
N PHE A 59 2.22 2.33 0.49
CA PHE A 59 1.82 3.66 0.93
C PHE A 59 0.32 3.85 0.72
N THR A 60 -0.33 4.48 1.68
CA THR A 60 -1.67 5.02 1.53
C THR A 60 -1.61 6.52 1.68
N ILE A 61 -2.18 7.23 0.72
CA ILE A 61 -2.18 8.69 0.69
C ILE A 61 -3.61 9.15 0.76
N LYS A 62 -3.91 10.05 1.70
CA LYS A 62 -5.22 10.68 1.83
C LYS A 62 -5.06 12.19 1.64
N THR A 63 -5.78 12.74 0.67
CA THR A 63 -5.80 14.17 0.35
C THR A 63 -7.12 14.77 0.80
N GLY A 64 -7.12 16.06 1.17
CA GLY A 64 -8.32 16.80 1.58
C GLY A 64 -8.28 17.33 3.02
N SER A 65 -9.47 17.56 3.60
CA SER A 65 -9.59 18.11 4.96
C SER A 65 -9.28 17.04 6.00
N LEU A 66 -8.14 17.18 6.67
CA LEU A 66 -7.73 16.33 7.79
C LEU A 66 -8.37 16.77 9.13
N GLY A 67 -9.38 17.67 9.07
CA GLY A 67 -9.97 18.36 10.22
C GLY A 67 -10.09 19.87 10.00
N ALA A 68 -10.64 20.57 10.99
CA ALA A 68 -11.06 21.98 10.96
C ALA A 68 -10.09 22.91 10.20
N GLY A 69 -10.40 23.19 8.93
CA GLY A 69 -9.74 24.21 8.11
C GLY A 69 -8.35 23.86 7.56
N ALA A 70 -7.79 22.69 7.85
CA ALA A 70 -6.49 22.29 7.30
C ALA A 70 -6.67 21.37 6.08
N ALA A 71 -6.37 21.90 4.89
CA ALA A 71 -6.07 21.06 3.73
C ALA A 71 -4.68 20.46 3.92
N GLY A 72 -4.54 19.16 3.73
CA GLY A 72 -3.24 18.51 3.84
C GLY A 72 -3.23 17.12 3.25
N VAL A 73 -2.02 16.60 3.04
CA VAL A 73 -1.80 15.24 2.57
C VAL A 73 -1.30 14.38 3.72
N LEU A 74 -2.05 13.34 4.04
CA LEU A 74 -1.62 12.32 4.98
C LEU A 74 -1.03 11.14 4.19
N VAL A 75 0.29 10.96 4.30
CA VAL A 75 0.97 9.77 3.79
C VAL A 75 1.20 8.82 4.96
N ARG A 76 0.68 7.59 4.85
CA ARG A 76 1.04 6.48 5.73
C ARG A 76 1.81 5.43 4.95
N GLU A 77 2.83 4.88 5.61
CA GLU A 77 3.74 3.88 5.09
C GLU A 77 3.56 2.56 5.84
N TYR A 78 3.60 1.46 5.08
CA TYR A 78 3.38 0.10 5.55
C TYR A 78 4.50 -0.78 4.99
N PRO A 79 5.56 -1.03 5.77
CA PRO A 79 6.50 -2.11 5.45
C PRO A 79 5.73 -3.42 5.27
N TRP A 80 6.09 -4.21 4.27
CA TRP A 80 5.37 -5.45 3.98
C TRP A 80 5.39 -6.43 5.16
N GLU A 81 6.45 -6.44 5.98
CA GLU A 81 6.52 -7.29 7.17
C GLU A 81 5.51 -6.89 8.26
N GLY A 82 5.04 -5.64 8.24
CA GLY A 82 4.08 -5.11 9.20
C GLY A 82 2.62 -5.36 8.83
N VAL A 83 2.36 -5.77 7.58
CA VAL A 83 1.01 -6.09 7.06
C VAL A 83 0.78 -7.59 7.23
N PHE A 84 -0.20 -7.97 8.06
CA PHE A 84 -0.50 -9.38 8.32
C PHE A 84 -1.67 -9.92 7.49
N ASP A 85 -2.45 -9.05 6.85
CA ASP A 85 -3.53 -9.43 5.93
C ASP A 85 -3.93 -8.25 5.02
N ILE A 86 -4.43 -8.57 3.81
CA ILE A 86 -4.95 -7.62 2.82
C ILE A 86 -6.27 -8.19 2.32
N VAL A 87 -7.36 -7.46 2.53
CA VAL A 87 -8.71 -7.93 2.22
C VAL A 87 -9.36 -7.03 1.18
N ALA A 88 -9.93 -7.62 0.13
CA ALA A 88 -10.83 -6.93 -0.77
C ALA A 88 -12.28 -7.32 -0.45
N THR A 89 -13.16 -6.33 -0.36
CA THR A 89 -14.60 -6.53 -0.20
C THR A 89 -15.32 -5.88 -1.38
N PRO A 90 -15.91 -6.67 -2.29
CA PRO A 90 -16.74 -6.12 -3.35
C PRO A 90 -18.01 -5.51 -2.76
N MET A 91 -18.38 -4.34 -3.26
CA MET A 91 -19.63 -3.65 -3.00
C MET A 91 -20.42 -3.56 -4.30
N THR A 92 -21.68 -3.13 -4.24
CA THR A 92 -22.59 -3.09 -5.39
C THR A 92 -22.00 -2.36 -6.61
N HIS A 93 -21.20 -1.30 -6.39
CA HIS A 93 -20.65 -0.46 -7.47
C HIS A 93 -19.14 -0.20 -7.36
N ASN A 94 -18.47 -0.73 -6.34
CA ASN A 94 -17.06 -0.43 -6.09
C ASN A 94 -16.37 -1.54 -5.31
N LEU A 95 -15.06 -1.38 -5.11
CA LEU A 95 -14.23 -2.24 -4.29
C LEU A 95 -13.68 -1.48 -3.09
N LYS A 96 -13.81 -2.09 -1.91
CA LYS A 96 -13.10 -1.68 -0.70
C LYS A 96 -11.87 -2.56 -0.53
N ILE A 97 -10.71 -1.95 -0.23
CA ILE A 97 -9.48 -2.66 0.16
C ILE A 97 -9.18 -2.32 1.61
N ALA A 98 -8.91 -3.32 2.44
CA ALA A 98 -8.51 -3.15 3.82
C ALA A 98 -7.10 -3.70 4.04
N LEU A 99 -6.27 -2.95 4.77
CA LEU A 99 -4.96 -3.38 5.21
C LEU A 99 -5.03 -3.68 6.69
N HIS A 100 -4.66 -4.90 7.08
CA HIS A 100 -4.58 -5.28 8.48
C HIS A 100 -3.11 -5.29 8.91
N PHE A 101 -2.82 -4.55 9.97
CA PHE A 101 -1.45 -4.33 10.44
C PHE A 101 -1.44 -4.20 11.96
N ARG A 102 -0.26 -4.27 12.56
CA ARG A 102 -0.12 -4.02 14.00
C ARG A 102 0.39 -2.62 14.25
N SER A 103 -0.20 -1.95 15.24
CA SER A 103 0.16 -0.59 15.63
C SER A 103 -0.03 -0.37 17.13
N ASN A 104 0.76 0.54 17.69
CA ASN A 104 0.61 0.97 19.08
C ASN A 104 -0.34 2.18 19.22
N ASP A 105 -0.48 3.01 18.18
CA ASP A 105 -1.18 4.30 18.21
C ASP A 105 -2.11 4.52 17.01
N ASN A 106 -2.36 3.49 16.19
CA ASN A 106 -3.06 3.53 14.91
C ASN A 106 -2.45 4.48 13.87
N ARG A 107 -1.21 4.96 14.08
CA ARG A 107 -0.51 5.87 13.15
C ARG A 107 0.72 5.22 12.56
N THR A 108 1.46 4.44 13.35
CA THR A 108 2.71 3.80 12.94
C THR A 108 2.55 2.29 12.85
N VAL A 109 3.00 1.71 11.75
CA VAL A 109 3.04 0.26 11.56
C VAL A 109 4.24 -0.31 12.31
N GLU A 110 3.99 -1.28 13.19
CA GLU A 110 5.02 -1.94 13.99
C GLU A 110 5.48 -3.23 13.31
N VAL A 111 6.81 -3.47 13.29
CA VAL A 111 7.46 -4.63 12.68
C VAL A 111 8.34 -5.39 13.69
N GLY A 112 8.71 -6.64 13.36
CA GLY A 112 9.60 -7.47 14.17
C GLY A 112 9.09 -7.69 15.61
N ARG A 113 9.98 -7.60 16.60
CA ARG A 113 9.64 -7.84 18.02
C ARG A 113 8.58 -6.85 18.55
N ARG A 114 8.55 -5.62 18.03
CA ARG A 114 7.57 -4.60 18.48
C ARG A 114 6.15 -4.94 18.02
N ALA A 115 6.01 -5.59 16.87
CA ALA A 115 4.71 -6.05 16.38
C ALA A 115 4.02 -7.01 17.37
N ALA A 116 4.78 -7.85 18.10
CA ALA A 116 4.20 -8.78 19.07
C ALA A 116 3.48 -8.10 20.24
N LEU A 117 3.89 -6.87 20.60
CA LEU A 117 3.28 -6.07 21.66
C LEU A 117 2.17 -5.13 21.16
N ALA A 118 2.12 -4.92 19.84
CA ALA A 118 1.21 -4.00 19.20
C ALA A 118 -0.17 -4.61 18.97
N LYS A 119 -1.19 -3.74 18.93
CA LYS A 119 -2.59 -4.13 18.74
C LYS A 119 -2.92 -4.25 17.25
N PRO A 120 -3.80 -5.19 16.86
CA PRO A 120 -4.34 -5.21 15.51
C PRO A 120 -5.07 -3.89 15.18
N ALA A 121 -4.80 -3.36 13.99
CA ALA A 121 -5.43 -2.19 13.43
C ALA A 121 -5.82 -2.47 11.97
N VAL A 122 -6.79 -1.72 11.47
CA VAL A 122 -7.31 -1.86 10.10
C VAL A 122 -7.37 -0.49 9.44
N GLU A 123 -6.72 -0.36 8.29
CA GLU A 123 -6.90 0.79 7.41
C GLU A 123 -7.88 0.41 6.31
N ASN A 124 -9.02 1.08 6.30
CA ASN A 124 -10.03 0.91 5.26
C ASN A 124 -9.81 1.94 4.15
N LEU A 125 -9.60 1.46 2.93
CA LEU A 125 -9.35 2.25 1.73
C LEU A 125 -10.54 2.09 0.81
N MET A 126 -11.29 3.17 0.59
CA MET A 126 -12.55 3.11 -0.15
C MET A 126 -12.95 4.45 -0.78
N PRO A 127 -13.82 4.41 -1.80
CA PRO A 127 -14.09 3.28 -2.71
C PRO A 127 -13.25 3.36 -3.99
N PHE A 128 -12.73 2.23 -4.51
CA PHE A 128 -12.10 2.18 -5.83
C PHE A 128 -13.05 1.62 -6.89
N GLU A 129 -12.88 2.03 -8.14
CA GLU A 129 -13.56 1.41 -9.28
C GLU A 129 -13.28 -0.11 -9.29
N SER A 130 -14.29 -0.93 -9.54
CA SER A 130 -14.22 -2.37 -9.28
C SER A 130 -13.17 -3.09 -10.13
N ALA A 131 -13.02 -2.76 -11.41
CA ALA A 131 -12.05 -3.41 -12.28
C ALA A 131 -10.62 -3.03 -11.85
N GLY A 132 -10.31 -1.75 -11.77
CA GLY A 132 -8.99 -1.26 -11.37
C GLY A 132 -8.61 -1.66 -9.95
N GLY A 133 -9.56 -1.58 -9.02
CA GLY A 133 -9.36 -2.01 -7.64
C GLY A 133 -9.05 -3.51 -7.53
N THR A 134 -9.70 -4.35 -8.34
CA THR A 134 -9.47 -5.81 -8.33
C THR A 134 -8.09 -6.14 -8.88
N GLU A 135 -7.66 -5.47 -9.95
CA GLU A 135 -6.33 -5.66 -10.54
C GLU A 135 -5.23 -5.25 -9.56
N VAL A 136 -5.39 -4.07 -8.94
CA VAL A 136 -4.50 -3.58 -7.88
C VAL A 136 -4.43 -4.57 -6.73
N PHE A 137 -5.57 -5.01 -6.19
CA PHE A 137 -5.61 -5.96 -5.09
C PHE A 137 -4.83 -7.25 -5.40
N ARG A 138 -5.00 -7.81 -6.61
CA ARG A 138 -4.24 -8.99 -7.06
C ARG A 138 -2.73 -8.73 -7.11
N ALA A 139 -2.31 -7.57 -7.62
CA ALA A 139 -0.90 -7.19 -7.66
C ALA A 139 -0.32 -7.03 -6.24
N LEU A 140 -1.05 -6.39 -5.33
CA LEU A 140 -0.64 -6.26 -3.93
C LEU A 140 -0.49 -7.61 -3.26
N LEU A 141 -1.43 -8.54 -3.48
CA LEU A 141 -1.33 -9.91 -2.96
C LEU A 141 -0.10 -10.65 -3.50
N GLN A 142 0.25 -10.49 -4.77
CA GLN A 142 1.45 -11.12 -5.33
C GLN A 142 2.73 -10.62 -4.66
N ILE A 143 2.84 -9.30 -4.45
CA ILE A 143 3.99 -8.69 -3.75
C ILE A 143 4.03 -9.20 -2.31
N TRP A 144 2.90 -9.13 -1.61
CA TRP A 144 2.81 -9.53 -0.21
C TRP A 144 3.15 -11.01 0.01
N ASN A 145 2.60 -11.90 -0.82
CA ASN A 145 2.91 -13.34 -0.76
C ASN A 145 4.39 -13.61 -1.04
N ALA A 146 4.99 -12.90 -2.01
CA ALA A 146 6.41 -13.03 -2.30
C ALA A 146 7.29 -12.61 -1.11
N ARG A 147 6.91 -11.53 -0.41
CA ARG A 147 7.62 -11.05 0.78
C ARG A 147 7.51 -11.99 1.96
N ARG A 148 6.39 -12.69 2.11
CA ARG A 148 6.20 -13.71 3.16
C ARG A 148 6.87 -15.04 2.86
N ALA A 149 7.04 -15.37 1.59
CA ALA A 149 7.70 -16.60 1.16
C ALA A 149 9.23 -16.49 1.13
N ALA A 150 9.78 -15.26 1.12
CA ALA A 150 11.21 -15.05 1.20
C ALA A 150 11.72 -15.47 2.59
N PRO A 151 12.73 -16.36 2.68
CA PRO A 151 13.35 -16.70 3.97
C PRO A 151 13.96 -15.44 4.59
N ASP A 152 13.84 -15.35 5.92
CA ASP A 152 14.42 -14.27 6.70
C ASP A 152 15.95 -14.27 6.44
N PRO A 153 16.58 -13.18 5.98
CA PRO A 153 18.02 -13.17 5.70
C PRO A 153 18.90 -13.32 6.95
N LEU A 154 18.29 -13.55 8.12
CA LEU A 154 18.93 -13.73 9.42
C LEU A 154 18.67 -15.11 10.06
N THR A 155 18.14 -16.08 9.30
CA THR A 155 18.08 -17.51 9.66
C THR A 155 18.80 -18.37 8.64
#